data_AF-A0AAP9DDQ0-F1
#
_entry.id   AF-A0AAP9DDQ0-F1
#
_cell.length_a   1.000
_cell.length_b   1.000
_cell.length_c   1.000
_cell.angle_alpha   90.00
_cell.angle_beta   90.00
_cell.angle_gamma   90.00
#
_symmetry.space_group_name_H-M   'P 1'
#
loop_
_entity.id
_entity.type
_entity.pdbx_description
1 polymer ?
#
loop_
_entity_poly.entity_id
_entity_poly.type
_entity_poly.pdbx_seq_one_letter_code
_entity_poly.pdbx_strand_id
1 'polypeptide(L)' 'MADKCNNCTVGMIGSRPILSGGWAAAITEFNKVTEEWDEKTKRFAIPHPGFARKFNYCPHCGSTVED' A
#
# COMPACT_ATOMS: atom_id res chain seq x y z
N MET A 1 0.43 -22.87 15.02
CA MET A 1 0.52 -22.13 13.74
C MET A 1 -0.77 -21.36 13.59
N ALA A 2 -0.74 -20.02 13.62
CA ALA A 2 -1.96 -19.22 13.42
C ALA A 2 -2.31 -19.27 11.93
N ASP A 3 -3.52 -19.71 11.62
CA ASP A 3 -4.07 -19.77 10.27
C ASP A 3 -3.76 -18.48 9.50
N LYS A 4 -3.07 -18.62 8.35
CA LYS A 4 -2.77 -17.51 7.45
C LYS A 4 -4.09 -16.85 7.06
N CYS A 5 -4.31 -15.63 7.53
CA CYS A 5 -5.57 -14.95 7.28
C CYS A 5 -5.54 -14.31 5.88
N ASN A 6 -6.31 -14.88 4.96
CA ASN A 6 -6.42 -14.40 3.57
C ASN A 6 -7.08 -13.02 3.46
N ASN A 7 -7.72 -12.53 4.53
CA ASN A 7 -8.34 -11.22 4.62
C ASN A 7 -7.50 -10.22 5.44
N CYS A 8 -6.21 -10.51 5.64
CA CYS A 8 -5.35 -9.67 6.45
C CYS A 8 -4.99 -8.39 5.70
N THR A 9 -5.09 -7.23 6.36
CA THR A 9 -4.60 -5.97 5.82
C THR A 9 -3.07 -5.95 5.86
N VAL A 10 -2.45 -5.88 4.69
CA VAL A 10 -1.00 -5.97 4.50
C VAL A 10 -0.35 -4.59 4.34
N GLY A 11 -1.15 -3.57 4.09
CA GLY A 11 -0.69 -2.18 4.07
C GLY A 11 -1.79 -1.20 3.72
N MET A 12 -1.43 0.06 3.62
CA MET A 12 -2.31 1.15 3.20
C MET A 12 -1.67 1.94 2.07
N ILE A 13 -2.50 2.38 1.14
CA ILE A 13 -2.14 3.36 0.11
C ILE A 13 -3.09 4.54 0.26
N GLY A 14 -2.59 5.69 0.71
CA GLY A 14 -3.40 6.81 1.16
C GLY A 14 -4.30 6.38 2.32
N SER A 15 -5.62 6.50 2.14
CA SER A 15 -6.65 6.04 3.09
C SER A 15 -7.19 4.63 2.81
N ARG A 16 -6.70 3.95 1.76
CA ARG A 16 -7.22 2.65 1.32
C ARG A 16 -6.44 1.50 1.95
N PRO A 17 -7.07 0.62 2.75
CA PRO A 17 -6.43 -0.61 3.21
C PRO A 17 -6.33 -1.61 2.07
N ILE A 18 -5.17 -2.26 1.95
CA ILE A 18 -4.89 -3.29 0.95
C ILE A 18 -4.80 -4.63 1.67
N LEU A 19 -5.48 -5.64 1.13
CA LEU A 19 -5.50 -6.98 1.68
C LEU A 19 -4.36 -7.86 1.13
N SER A 20 -4.14 -8.97 1.83
CA SER A 20 -3.27 -10.07 1.41
C SER A 20 -3.60 -10.51 -0.02
N GLY A 21 -2.57 -10.69 -0.85
CA GLY A 21 -2.70 -10.98 -2.28
C GLY A 21 -2.91 -9.75 -3.18
N GLY A 22 -3.39 -8.63 -2.66
CA GLY A 22 -3.63 -7.40 -3.43
C GLY A 22 -2.46 -6.40 -3.44
N TRP A 23 -1.46 -6.59 -2.55
CA TRP A 23 -0.38 -5.61 -2.35
C TRP A 23 0.45 -5.33 -3.60
N ALA A 24 0.92 -6.38 -4.28
CA ALA A 24 1.82 -6.26 -5.42
C ALA A 24 1.18 -5.49 -6.59
N ALA A 25 -0.09 -5.76 -6.87
CA ALA A 25 -0.84 -5.03 -7.89
C ALA A 25 -1.04 -3.56 -7.47
N ALA A 26 -1.52 -3.33 -6.24
CA ALA A 26 -1.84 -2.00 -5.75
C ALA A 26 -0.61 -1.08 -5.65
N ILE A 27 0.55 -1.60 -5.21
CA ILE A 27 1.79 -0.81 -5.14
C ILE A 27 2.32 -0.48 -6.54
N THR A 28 2.17 -1.39 -7.50
CA THR A 28 2.58 -1.17 -8.89
C THR A 28 1.74 -0.06 -9.53
N GLU A 29 0.43 -0.07 -9.33
CA GLU A 29 -0.47 0.99 -9.81
C GLU A 29 -0.15 2.33 -9.14
N PHE A 30 0.07 2.34 -7.82
CA PHE A 30 0.41 3.57 -7.09
C PHE A 30 1.74 4.18 -7.55
N ASN A 31 2.76 3.36 -7.81
CA ASN A 31 4.04 3.83 -8.30
C ASN A 31 3.90 4.49 -9.67
N LYS A 32 3.14 3.91 -10.60
CA LYS A 32 2.89 4.53 -11.91
C LYS A 32 2.22 5.90 -11.81
N VAL A 33 1.21 6.02 -10.94
CA VAL A 33 0.53 7.30 -10.69
C VAL A 33 1.49 8.32 -10.09
N THR A 34 2.35 7.88 -9.16
CA THR A 34 3.34 8.75 -8.52
C THR A 34 4.40 9.22 -9.52
N GLU A 35 4.93 8.33 -10.37
CA GLU A 35 5.90 8.67 -11.41
C GLU A 35 5.33 9.68 -12.41
N GLU A 36 4.09 9.46 -12.89
CA GLU A 36 3.43 10.40 -13.80
C GLU A 36 3.18 11.76 -13.14
N TRP A 37 2.77 11.73 -11.86
CA TRP A 37 2.53 12.94 -11.08
C TRP A 37 3.83 13.72 -10.86
N ASP A 38 4.92 13.05 -10.49
CA ASP A 38 6.24 13.65 -10.29
C ASP A 38 6.75 14.29 -11.57
N GLU A 39 6.61 13.64 -12.73
CA GLU A 39 7.01 14.21 -14.02
C GLU A 39 6.25 15.51 -14.33
N LYS A 40 4.92 15.49 -14.15
CA LYS A 40 4.05 16.64 -14.44
C LYS A 40 4.21 17.79 -13.45
N THR A 41 4.53 17.49 -12.19
CA THR A 41 4.45 18.47 -11.09
C THR A 41 5.81 18.85 -10.49
N LYS A 42 6.93 18.31 -11.00
CA LYS A 42 8.32 18.51 -10.52
C LYS A 42 8.73 19.94 -10.15
N ARG A 43 8.10 20.96 -10.74
CA ARG A 43 8.44 22.39 -10.56
C ARG A 43 7.36 23.18 -9.82
N PHE A 44 6.35 22.51 -9.30
CA PHE A 44 5.20 23.12 -8.65
C PHE A 44 5.05 22.56 -7.23
N ALA A 45 4.65 23.42 -6.28
CA ALA A 45 4.31 23.00 -4.93
C ALA A 45 2.88 22.46 -4.88
N ILE A 46 2.64 21.33 -5.53
CA ILE A 46 1.32 20.66 -5.59
C ILE A 46 1.28 19.55 -4.54
N PRO A 47 0.14 19.30 -3.86
CA PRO A 47 0.00 18.20 -2.91
C PRO A 47 0.23 16.83 -3.55
N HIS A 48 1.05 16.00 -2.91
CA HIS A 48 1.39 14.65 -3.37
C HIS A 48 0.17 13.70 -3.36
N PRO A 49 0.03 12.79 -4.34
CA PRO A 49 -1.16 11.92 -4.50
C PRO A 49 -1.41 10.94 -3.34
N GLY A 50 -0.41 10.67 -2.50
CA GLY A 50 -0.58 9.88 -1.27
C GLY A 50 0.71 9.22 -0.80
N PHE A 51 0.60 8.25 0.10
CA PHE A 51 1.75 7.47 0.56
C PHE A 51 1.37 6.00 0.65
N ALA A 52 2.31 5.12 0.30
CA ALA A 52 2.17 3.69 0.51
C ALA A 52 2.93 3.25 1.77
N ARG A 53 2.27 2.48 2.63
CA ARG A 53 2.86 1.92 3.85
C ARG A 53 2.51 0.43 3.96
N LYS A 54 3.51 -0.44 3.84
CA LYS A 54 3.37 -1.87 4.14
C LYS A 54 3.39 -2.06 5.67
N PHE A 55 2.61 -3.00 6.17
CA PHE A 55 2.59 -3.37 7.58
C PHE A 55 3.39 -4.64 7.80
N ASN A 56 4.04 -4.75 8.96
CA ASN A 56 4.72 -5.97 9.40
C ASN A 56 3.76 -6.98 10.03
N TYR A 57 2.65 -6.48 10.59
CA TYR A 57 1.64 -7.27 11.28
C TYR A 57 0.25 -6.79 10.86
N CYS A 58 -0.69 -7.73 10.73
CA CYS A 58 -2.08 -7.40 10.42
C CYS A 58 -2.70 -6.68 11.63
N PRO A 59 -3.28 -5.47 11.47
CA PRO A 59 -3.89 -4.75 12.58
C PRO A 59 -5.15 -5.42 13.13
N HIS A 60 -5.75 -6.37 12.40
CA HIS A 60 -6.96 -7.06 12.81
C HIS A 60 -6.71 -8.35 13.60
N CYS A 61 -5.71 -9.14 13.23
CA CYS A 61 -5.47 -10.45 13.86
C CYS A 61 -4.07 -10.61 14.47
N GLY A 62 -3.18 -9.64 14.30
CA GLY A 62 -1.81 -9.69 14.83
C GLY A 62 -0.87 -10.67 14.10
N SER A 63 -1.36 -11.41 13.10
CA SER A 63 -0.52 -12.30 12.29
C SER A 63 0.55 -11.52 11.53
N THR A 64 1.72 -12.12 11.35
CA THR A 64 2.78 -11.59 10.48
C THR A 64 2.27 -11.47 9.05
N VAL A 65 2.54 -10.30 8.47
CA VAL A 65 2.33 -10.07 7.04
C VAL A 65 3.61 -10.51 6.34
N GLU A 66 3.77 -11.82 6.18
CA GLU A 66 4.84 -12.38 5.35
C GLU A 66 4.47 -12.23 3.87
N ASP A 67 5.49 -12.06 3.03
CA ASP A 67 5.35 -12.00 1.57
C ASP A 67 5.03 -13.38 0.98
#